data_AF-A0A496TC45-F1
#
_entry.id   AF-A0A496TC45-F1
#
_cell.length_a   1.000
_cell.length_b   1.000
_cell.length_c   1.000
_cell.angle_alpha   90.00
_cell.angle_beta   90.00
_cell.angle_gamma   90.00
#
_symmetry.space_group_name_H-M   'P 1'
#
loop_
_entity.id
_entity.type
_entity.pdbx_description
1 polymer ?
#
loop_
_entity_poly.entity_id
_entity_poly.type
_entity_poly.pdbx_seq_one_letter_code
_entity_poly.pdbx_strand_id
1 'polypeptide(L)'
;DTKGDLKKAKQIIIENSSKGASDFMAHYIHKPIENKLVAFISNFNITPNQLTVIVNILAYTVTALLLLGYLLPASILAFIVGIADGLDGKLARVKLMTSKVGLLEHSFDLLFEFSWFIALSWFLFHSTKTAVPLILCIFIILFIAFYRHVYDQFKKAMGRSLDDSGNFERVFRRFAGRRNLYNIPILISVLGGVPFYSLIFILFHSGITAIVYSARAIKHLYALDHRKDYLEYSIS
;
A
#
# COMPACT_ATOMS: atom_id res chain seq x y z
N ASP A 1 -34.49 19.45 0.67
CA ASP A 1 -33.35 18.91 1.43
C ASP A 1 -33.32 19.42 2.86
N THR A 2 -33.33 18.53 3.84
CA THR A 2 -33.06 18.90 5.24
C THR A 2 -31.55 18.82 5.55
N LYS A 3 -31.09 19.53 6.58
CA LYS A 3 -29.70 19.40 7.07
C LYS A 3 -29.33 17.94 7.44
N GLY A 4 -30.32 17.14 7.84
CA GLY A 4 -30.15 15.72 8.14
C GLY A 4 -29.90 14.88 6.89
N ASP A 5 -30.60 15.18 5.80
CA ASP A 5 -30.45 14.47 4.51
C ASP A 5 -29.09 14.74 3.88
N LEU A 6 -28.61 15.99 3.92
CA LEU A 6 -27.28 16.36 3.44
C LEU A 6 -26.16 15.64 4.21
N LYS A 7 -26.31 15.49 5.54
CA LYS A 7 -25.34 14.75 6.36
C LYS A 7 -25.33 13.26 6.04
N LYS A 8 -26.51 12.65 5.85
CA LYS A 8 -26.64 11.24 5.44
C LYS A 8 -26.08 11.01 4.04
N ALA A 9 -26.40 11.86 3.06
CA ALA A 9 -25.86 11.79 1.71
C ALA A 9 -24.33 11.87 1.71
N LYS A 10 -23.75 12.79 2.50
CA LYS A 10 -22.29 12.90 2.67
C LYS A 10 -21.67 11.63 3.24
N GLN A 11 -22.29 11.01 4.24
CA GLN A 11 -21.81 9.74 4.81
C GLN A 11 -21.84 8.61 3.78
N ILE A 12 -22.94 8.48 3.02
CA ILE A 12 -23.07 7.47 1.96
C ILE A 12 -21.99 7.67 0.89
N ILE A 13 -21.73 8.91 0.47
CA ILE A 13 -20.66 9.22 -0.51
C ILE A 13 -19.29 8.80 0.05
N ILE A 14 -18.99 9.14 1.30
CA ILE A 14 -17.70 8.80 1.94
C ILE A 14 -17.54 7.28 2.06
N GLU A 15 -18.57 6.56 2.48
CA GLU A 15 -18.52 5.10 2.62
C GLU A 15 -18.25 4.39 1.29
N ASN A 16 -18.89 4.86 0.22
CA ASN A 16 -18.71 4.35 -1.14
C ASN A 16 -17.47 4.90 -1.86
N SER A 17 -16.84 5.96 -1.34
CA SER A 17 -15.57 6.49 -1.86
C SER A 17 -14.36 5.61 -1.57
N SER A 18 -14.51 4.50 -0.83
CA SER A 18 -13.41 3.58 -0.61
C SER A 18 -13.24 2.67 -1.83
N LYS A 19 -12.09 2.72 -2.51
CA LYS A 19 -11.67 1.57 -3.36
C LYS A 19 -11.66 0.33 -2.46
N GLY A 20 -12.01 -0.85 -3.00
CA GLY A 20 -11.94 -2.10 -2.24
C GLY A 20 -10.60 -2.15 -1.49
N ALA A 21 -10.65 -2.31 -0.16
CA ALA A 21 -9.46 -2.09 0.68
C ALA A 21 -8.31 -3.00 0.24
N SER A 22 -7.08 -2.50 0.16
CA SER A 22 -5.93 -3.25 -0.37
C SER A 22 -5.61 -4.47 0.49
N ASP A 23 -5.39 -4.25 1.78
CA ASP A 23 -4.87 -5.22 2.75
C ASP A 23 -5.77 -5.31 4.00
N PHE A 24 -5.40 -6.19 4.94
CA PHE A 24 -6.10 -6.39 6.20
C PHE A 24 -6.22 -5.09 7.03
N MET A 25 -5.11 -4.37 7.21
CA MET A 25 -5.07 -3.13 7.98
C MET A 25 -5.95 -2.06 7.35
N ALA A 26 -5.83 -1.86 6.04
CA ALA A 26 -6.65 -0.92 5.29
C ALA A 26 -8.15 -1.23 5.42
N HIS A 27 -8.52 -2.52 5.46
CA HIS A 27 -9.92 -2.93 5.48
C HIS A 27 -10.58 -2.74 6.85
N TYR A 28 -9.94 -3.25 7.90
CA TYR A 28 -10.56 -3.37 9.22
C TYR A 28 -10.22 -2.19 10.13
N ILE A 29 -9.03 -1.62 9.99
CA ILE A 29 -8.52 -0.61 10.94
C ILE A 29 -8.54 0.78 10.32
N HIS A 30 -7.96 0.95 9.13
CA HIS A 30 -7.80 2.29 8.57
C HIS A 30 -9.13 2.83 8.05
N LYS A 31 -9.92 2.03 7.32
CA LYS A 31 -11.19 2.47 6.71
C LYS A 31 -12.11 3.27 7.65
N PRO A 32 -12.46 2.80 8.87
CA PRO A 32 -13.33 3.56 9.77
C PRO A 32 -12.69 4.88 10.24
N ILE A 33 -11.38 4.90 10.47
CA ILE A 33 -10.63 6.10 10.90
C ILE A 33 -10.58 7.11 9.75
N GLU A 34 -10.18 6.65 8.57
CA GLU A 34 -10.11 7.46 7.35
C GLU A 34 -11.45 8.09 7.00
N ASN A 35 -12.55 7.35 7.12
CA ASN A 35 -13.89 7.89 6.84
C ASN A 35 -14.26 9.04 7.78
N LYS A 36 -13.92 8.94 9.08
CA LYS A 36 -14.13 10.02 10.05
C LYS A 36 -13.26 11.24 9.72
N LEU A 37 -11.99 11.01 9.39
CA LEU A 37 -11.05 12.08 9.05
C LEU A 37 -11.45 12.80 7.76
N VAL A 38 -11.82 12.07 6.71
CA VAL A 38 -12.30 12.67 5.44
C VAL A 38 -13.61 13.44 5.66
N ALA A 39 -14.53 12.94 6.50
CA ALA A 39 -15.76 13.65 6.85
C ALA A 39 -15.47 15.01 7.51
N PHE A 40 -14.42 15.07 8.33
CA PHE A 40 -13.96 16.30 8.98
C PHE A 40 -13.22 17.23 8.00
N ILE A 41 -12.19 16.72 7.31
CA ILE A 41 -11.33 17.48 6.38
C ILE A 41 -12.13 18.05 5.21
N SER A 42 -13.16 17.33 4.74
CA SER A 42 -14.01 17.79 3.63
C SER A 42 -14.79 19.08 3.93
N ASN A 43 -14.88 19.51 5.19
CA ASN A 43 -15.48 20.80 5.56
C ASN A 43 -14.53 21.99 5.35
N PHE A 44 -13.23 21.73 5.09
CA PHE A 44 -12.21 22.76 4.90
C PHE A 44 -11.81 22.87 3.42
N ASN A 45 -11.21 24.00 3.04
CA ASN A 45 -10.67 24.25 1.69
C ASN A 45 -9.30 23.57 1.46
N ILE A 46 -9.14 22.34 1.97
CA ILE A 46 -7.94 21.52 1.75
C ILE A 46 -8.14 20.69 0.47
N THR A 47 -7.16 20.72 -0.41
CA THR A 47 -7.14 19.94 -1.67
C THR A 47 -6.48 18.56 -1.43
N PRO A 48 -6.82 17.54 -2.24
CA PRO A 48 -6.15 16.23 -2.16
C PRO A 48 -4.63 16.33 -2.31
N ASN A 49 -4.13 17.10 -3.30
CA ASN A 49 -2.70 17.26 -3.53
C ASN A 49 -1.96 17.89 -2.34
N GLN A 50 -2.57 18.84 -1.63
CA GLN A 50 -1.97 19.39 -0.40
C GLN A 50 -1.82 18.32 0.67
N LEU A 51 -2.82 17.43 0.80
CA LEU A 51 -2.76 16.32 1.74
C LEU A 51 -1.66 15.33 1.34
N THR A 52 -1.55 14.97 0.07
CA THR A 52 -0.46 14.14 -0.46
C THR A 52 0.92 14.71 -0.12
N VAL A 53 1.13 16.03 -0.27
CA VAL A 53 2.40 16.69 0.08
C VAL A 53 2.70 16.57 1.56
N ILE A 54 1.71 16.83 2.43
CA ILE A 54 1.87 16.71 3.89
C ILE A 54 2.22 15.27 4.27
N VAL A 55 1.52 14.29 3.70
CA VAL A 55 1.78 12.85 3.94
C VAL A 55 3.20 12.48 3.52
N ASN A 56 3.66 12.95 2.35
CA ASN A 56 5.03 12.72 1.90
C ASN A 56 6.08 13.32 2.85
N ILE A 57 5.87 14.54 3.36
CA ILE A 57 6.79 15.15 4.34
C ILE A 57 6.87 14.29 5.61
N LEU A 58 5.73 13.81 6.11
CA LEU A 58 5.70 12.90 7.27
C LEU A 58 6.38 11.56 6.95
N ALA A 59 6.20 11.04 5.74
CA ALA A 59 6.81 9.79 5.31
C ALA A 59 8.34 9.90 5.26
N TYR A 60 8.91 10.98 4.74
CA TYR A 60 10.38 11.19 4.78
C TYR A 60 10.90 11.53 6.17
N THR A 61 10.05 12.09 7.04
CA THR A 61 10.39 12.26 8.47
C THR A 61 10.58 10.89 9.15
N VAL A 62 9.76 9.89 8.81
CA VAL A 62 9.99 8.49 9.27
C VAL A 62 11.37 8.01 8.85
N THR A 63 11.75 8.22 7.59
CA THR A 63 13.08 7.85 7.06
C THR A 63 14.21 8.49 7.88
N ALA A 64 14.11 9.79 8.15
CA ALA A 64 15.10 10.50 8.96
C ALA A 64 15.17 9.96 10.39
N LEU A 65 14.02 9.70 11.04
CA LEU A 65 13.98 9.13 12.39
C LEU A 65 14.60 7.73 12.45
N LEU A 66 14.35 6.88 11.45
CA LEU A 66 14.98 5.55 11.35
C LEU A 66 16.49 5.65 11.21
N LEU A 67 17.00 6.53 10.35
CA LEU A 67 18.44 6.76 10.17
C LEU A 67 19.12 7.23 11.46
N LEU A 68 18.45 8.10 12.21
CA LEU A 68 18.93 8.64 13.48
C LEU A 68 18.79 7.65 14.65
N GLY A 69 18.15 6.51 14.44
CA GLY A 69 17.96 5.48 15.47
C GLY A 69 16.75 5.67 16.39
N TYR A 70 15.89 6.65 16.11
CA TYR A 70 14.62 6.86 16.83
C TYR A 70 13.55 5.87 16.35
N LEU A 71 13.82 4.57 16.51
CA LEU A 71 13.02 3.50 15.88
C LEU A 71 11.57 3.47 16.36
N LEU A 72 11.33 3.64 17.67
CA LEU A 72 9.98 3.60 18.23
C LEU A 72 9.10 4.73 17.68
N PRO A 73 9.45 6.03 17.82
CA PRO A 73 8.63 7.09 17.26
C PRO A 73 8.56 7.03 15.72
N ALA A 74 9.60 6.55 15.03
CA ALA A 74 9.54 6.33 13.59
C ALA A 74 8.48 5.29 13.21
N SER A 75 8.45 4.14 13.91
CA SER A 75 7.49 3.07 13.64
C SER A 75 6.05 3.50 13.95
N ILE A 76 5.82 4.29 15.00
CA ILE A 76 4.50 4.87 15.30
C ILE A 76 4.09 5.86 14.20
N LEU A 77 4.99 6.74 13.79
CA LEU A 77 4.72 7.71 12.72
C LEU A 77 4.44 7.00 11.38
N ALA A 78 5.10 5.87 11.09
CA ALA A 78 4.85 5.06 9.90
C ALA A 78 3.40 4.54 9.84
N PHE A 79 2.80 4.17 10.99
CA PHE A 79 1.38 3.82 11.06
C PHE A 79 0.48 5.03 10.78
N ILE A 80 0.81 6.19 11.33
CA ILE A 80 0.06 7.43 11.10
C ILE A 80 0.09 7.78 9.60
N VAL A 81 1.26 7.71 8.97
CA VAL A 81 1.42 7.88 7.51
C VAL A 81 0.56 6.85 6.76
N GLY A 82 0.58 5.59 7.17
CA GLY A 82 -0.22 4.53 6.54
C GLY A 82 -1.74 4.78 6.55
N ILE A 83 -2.25 5.46 7.57
CA ILE A 83 -3.66 5.91 7.64
C ILE A 83 -3.86 7.17 6.79
N ALA A 84 -2.94 8.14 6.89
CA ALA A 84 -3.05 9.43 6.22
C ALA A 84 -2.98 9.33 4.69
N ASP A 85 -2.21 8.37 4.18
CA ASP A 85 -2.05 8.04 2.76
C ASP A 85 -3.35 7.54 2.09
N GLY A 86 -4.32 7.05 2.87
CA GLY A 86 -5.63 6.67 2.34
C GLY A 86 -6.59 7.86 2.20
N LEU A 87 -6.26 9.01 2.77
CA LEU A 87 -7.16 10.15 2.90
C LEU A 87 -7.26 10.97 1.62
N ASP A 88 -6.18 11.18 0.89
CA ASP A 88 -6.13 12.03 -0.31
C ASP A 88 -7.00 11.47 -1.44
N GLY A 89 -6.86 10.18 -1.76
CA GLY A 89 -7.66 9.52 -2.78
C GLY A 89 -9.14 9.45 -2.41
N LYS A 90 -9.47 9.31 -1.11
CA LYS A 90 -10.86 9.40 -0.63
C LYS A 90 -11.40 10.83 -0.75
N LEU A 91 -10.62 11.82 -0.31
CA LEU A 91 -10.98 13.24 -0.39
C LEU A 91 -11.19 13.67 -1.84
N ALA A 92 -10.34 13.21 -2.77
CA ALA A 92 -10.46 13.47 -4.20
C ALA A 92 -11.79 12.93 -4.76
N ARG A 93 -12.21 11.73 -4.35
CA ARG A 93 -13.49 11.15 -4.79
C ARG A 93 -14.70 11.86 -4.16
N VAL A 94 -14.61 12.21 -2.88
CA VAL A 94 -15.68 12.94 -2.17
C VAL A 94 -15.88 14.35 -2.72
N LYS A 95 -14.79 15.03 -3.10
CA LYS A 95 -14.83 16.40 -3.67
C LYS A 95 -14.88 16.43 -5.20
N LEU A 96 -14.89 15.28 -5.89
CA LEU A 96 -14.77 15.17 -7.35
C LEU A 96 -13.53 15.88 -7.93
N MET A 97 -12.42 15.87 -7.17
CA MET A 97 -11.14 16.51 -7.50
C MET A 97 -10.08 15.47 -7.92
N THR A 98 -10.43 14.52 -8.79
CA THR A 98 -9.45 13.56 -9.32
C THR A 98 -8.57 14.23 -10.38
N SER A 99 -7.26 14.05 -10.30
CA SER A 99 -6.30 14.65 -11.24
C SER A 99 -5.42 13.60 -11.92
N LYS A 100 -4.91 13.92 -13.12
CA LYS A 100 -3.91 13.06 -13.80
C LYS A 100 -2.59 13.01 -13.06
N VAL A 101 -2.19 14.12 -12.40
CA VAL A 101 -0.97 14.17 -11.58
C VAL A 101 -1.08 13.25 -10.37
N GLY A 102 -2.27 13.11 -9.79
CA GLY A 102 -2.52 12.14 -8.70
C GLY A 102 -2.27 10.69 -9.10
N LEU A 103 -2.15 10.36 -10.39
CA LEU A 103 -1.71 9.01 -10.80
C LEU A 103 -0.26 8.70 -10.40
N LEU A 104 0.55 9.73 -10.13
CA LEU A 104 1.94 9.58 -9.66
C LEU A 104 2.03 9.31 -8.16
N GLU A 105 0.95 9.48 -7.38
CA GLU A 105 0.91 9.24 -5.93
C GLU A 105 1.50 7.86 -5.60
N HIS A 106 1.02 6.82 -6.29
CA HIS A 106 1.48 5.44 -6.11
C HIS A 106 3.00 5.24 -6.33
N SER A 107 3.62 6.07 -7.18
CA SER A 107 5.07 6.04 -7.41
C SER A 107 5.83 6.66 -6.24
N PHE A 108 5.34 7.79 -5.70
CA PHE A 108 5.93 8.41 -4.51
C PHE A 108 5.73 7.53 -3.26
N ASP A 109 4.59 6.85 -3.15
CA ASP A 109 4.32 5.88 -2.08
C ASP A 109 5.36 4.77 -2.04
N LEU A 110 5.69 4.23 -3.22
CA LEU A 110 6.74 3.23 -3.36
C LEU A 110 8.12 3.78 -3.00
N LEU A 111 8.41 5.03 -3.40
CA LEU A 111 9.70 5.65 -3.16
C LEU A 111 9.98 5.82 -1.66
N PHE A 112 9.04 6.40 -0.91
CA PHE A 112 9.25 6.56 0.52
C PHE A 112 9.19 5.22 1.27
N GLU A 113 8.41 4.24 0.82
CA GLU A 113 8.40 2.89 1.39
C GLU A 113 9.77 2.22 1.27
N PHE A 114 10.43 2.32 0.11
CA PHE A 114 11.81 1.85 -0.04
C PHE A 114 12.78 2.61 0.84
N SER A 115 12.59 3.93 0.99
CA SER A 115 13.43 4.72 1.88
C SER A 115 13.36 4.24 3.34
N TRP A 116 12.20 3.74 3.80
CA TRP A 116 12.06 3.19 5.15
C TRP A 116 12.86 1.91 5.34
N PHE A 117 12.81 0.98 4.39
CA PHE A 117 13.60 -0.25 4.45
C PHE A 117 15.09 0.03 4.40
N ILE A 118 15.50 0.96 3.52
CA ILE A 118 16.90 1.40 3.41
C ILE A 118 17.35 2.01 4.74
N ALA A 119 16.58 2.93 5.31
CA ALA A 119 16.92 3.61 6.56
C ALA A 119 17.03 2.65 7.75
N LEU A 120 16.05 1.76 7.93
CA LEU A 120 16.08 0.74 8.98
C LEU A 120 17.28 -0.20 8.81
N SER A 121 17.54 -0.66 7.60
CA SER A 121 18.64 -1.58 7.32
C SER A 121 20.00 -0.91 7.48
N TRP A 122 20.12 0.37 7.10
CA TRP A 122 21.32 1.18 7.30
C TRP A 122 21.63 1.40 8.78
N PHE A 123 20.61 1.73 9.57
CA PHE A 123 20.74 1.83 11.02
C PHE A 123 21.23 0.50 11.62
N LEU A 124 20.59 -0.62 11.27
CA LEU A 124 20.96 -1.93 11.78
C LEU A 124 22.36 -2.37 11.34
N PHE A 125 22.78 -2.05 10.12
CA PHE A 125 24.16 -2.26 9.66
C PHE A 125 25.17 -1.55 10.56
N HIS A 126 24.92 -0.28 10.90
CA HIS A 126 25.79 0.50 11.78
C HIS A 126 25.81 -0.03 13.22
N SER A 127 24.68 -0.52 13.72
CA SER A 127 24.57 -1.08 15.08
C SER A 127 25.19 -2.46 15.21
N THR A 128 25.00 -3.34 14.21
CA THR A 128 25.41 -4.75 14.28
C THR A 128 26.78 -5.03 13.65
N LYS A 129 27.32 -4.09 12.87
CA LYS A 129 28.59 -4.20 12.12
C LYS A 129 28.64 -5.39 11.16
N THR A 130 27.49 -5.89 10.72
CA THR A 130 27.36 -6.94 9.71
C THR A 130 26.57 -6.44 8.51
N ALA A 131 26.96 -6.87 7.30
CA ALA A 131 26.28 -6.51 6.06
C ALA A 131 24.89 -7.17 5.89
N VAL A 132 24.52 -8.12 6.75
CA VAL A 132 23.28 -8.90 6.62
C VAL A 132 22.02 -8.03 6.48
N PRO A 133 21.77 -6.98 7.29
CA PRO A 133 20.60 -6.10 7.11
C PRO A 133 20.52 -5.47 5.71
N LEU A 134 21.66 -5.07 5.14
CA LEU A 134 21.71 -4.49 3.78
C LEU A 134 21.37 -5.54 2.71
N ILE A 135 21.88 -6.76 2.86
CA ILE A 135 21.55 -7.88 1.96
C ILE A 135 20.05 -8.18 2.02
N LEU A 136 19.47 -8.27 3.22
CA LEU A 136 18.02 -8.44 3.39
C LEU A 136 17.25 -7.32 2.70
N CYS A 137 17.67 -6.06 2.88
CA CYS A 137 17.05 -4.90 2.24
C CYS A 137 17.03 -5.00 0.71
N ILE A 138 18.14 -5.42 0.10
CA ILE A 138 18.25 -5.57 -1.36
C ILE A 138 17.19 -6.56 -1.88
N PHE A 139 17.06 -7.73 -1.22
CA PHE A 139 16.06 -8.72 -1.63
C PHE A 139 14.63 -8.29 -1.33
N ILE A 140 14.38 -7.57 -0.23
CA ILE A 140 13.06 -6.97 0.07
C ILE A 140 12.66 -6.01 -1.06
N ILE A 141 13.54 -5.08 -1.43
CA ILE A 141 13.28 -4.12 -2.51
C ILE A 141 13.07 -4.86 -3.83
N LEU A 142 13.91 -5.86 -4.13
CA LEU A 142 13.79 -6.69 -5.34
C LEU A 142 12.41 -7.35 -5.43
N PHE A 143 11.97 -8.04 -4.37
CA PHE A 143 10.68 -8.74 -4.38
C PHE A 143 9.51 -7.76 -4.45
N ILE A 144 9.56 -6.66 -3.70
CA ILE A 144 8.50 -5.63 -3.73
C ILE A 144 8.39 -4.98 -5.10
N ALA A 145 9.51 -4.56 -5.69
CA ALA A 145 9.54 -4.01 -7.04
C ALA A 145 8.99 -5.00 -8.06
N PHE A 146 9.42 -6.27 -7.97
CA PHE A 146 9.00 -7.33 -8.89
C PHE A 146 7.50 -7.61 -8.81
N TYR A 147 6.94 -7.88 -7.62
CA TYR A 147 5.52 -8.23 -7.53
C TYR A 147 4.61 -7.04 -7.86
N ARG A 148 5.05 -5.80 -7.59
CA ARG A 148 4.32 -4.60 -8.05
C ARG A 148 4.35 -4.48 -9.56
N HIS A 149 5.51 -4.73 -10.17
CA HIS A 149 5.62 -4.74 -11.63
C HIS A 149 4.70 -5.79 -12.26
N VAL A 150 4.70 -7.02 -11.76
CA VAL A 150 3.78 -8.09 -12.20
C VAL A 150 2.32 -7.64 -12.10
N TYR A 151 1.94 -7.06 -10.96
CA TYR A 151 0.59 -6.55 -10.72
C TYR A 151 0.19 -5.46 -11.72
N ASP A 152 1.09 -4.51 -12.01
CA ASP A 152 0.84 -3.42 -12.94
C ASP A 152 0.76 -3.89 -14.39
N GLN A 153 1.64 -4.82 -14.81
CA GLN A 153 1.57 -5.43 -16.15
C GLN A 153 0.28 -6.23 -16.32
N PHE A 154 -0.10 -7.02 -15.31
CA PHE A 154 -1.37 -7.74 -15.32
C PHE A 154 -2.55 -6.79 -15.48
N LYS A 155 -2.57 -5.68 -14.72
CA LYS A 155 -3.64 -4.67 -14.80
C LYS A 155 -3.72 -4.03 -16.18
N LYS A 156 -2.57 -3.74 -16.81
CA LYS A 156 -2.50 -3.21 -18.18
C LYS A 156 -3.05 -4.21 -19.20
N ALA A 157 -2.67 -5.49 -19.09
CA ALA A 157 -3.10 -6.54 -20.02
C ALA A 157 -4.59 -6.88 -19.89
N MET A 158 -5.11 -6.98 -18.66
CA MET A 158 -6.47 -7.44 -18.39
C MET A 158 -7.51 -6.32 -18.24
N GLY A 159 -7.08 -5.05 -18.16
CA GLY A 159 -7.95 -3.91 -17.87
C GLY A 159 -8.58 -3.91 -16.46
N ARG A 160 -8.18 -4.84 -15.60
CA ARG A 160 -8.70 -5.01 -14.23
C ARG A 160 -7.60 -5.42 -13.25
N SER A 161 -7.82 -5.22 -11.96
CA SER A 161 -6.87 -5.63 -10.92
C SER A 161 -6.73 -7.15 -10.83
N LEU A 162 -5.51 -7.63 -10.52
CA LEU A 162 -5.27 -9.03 -10.14
C LEU A 162 -6.08 -9.42 -8.91
N ASP A 163 -6.18 -8.53 -7.92
CA ASP A 163 -6.90 -8.76 -6.65
C ASP A 163 -8.40 -8.99 -6.87
N ASP A 164 -8.96 -8.56 -8.01
CA ASP A 164 -10.38 -8.71 -8.34
C ASP A 164 -10.65 -9.83 -9.36
N SER A 165 -9.61 -10.54 -9.81
CA SER A 165 -9.68 -11.53 -10.90
C SER A 165 -10.18 -12.92 -10.48
N GLY A 166 -10.31 -13.19 -9.18
CA GLY A 166 -10.88 -14.45 -8.67
C GLY A 166 -11.08 -14.46 -7.15
N ASN A 167 -11.75 -15.50 -6.64
CA ASN A 167 -12.05 -15.62 -5.20
C ASN A 167 -10.80 -15.76 -4.35
N PHE A 168 -9.81 -16.52 -4.83
CA PHE A 168 -8.54 -16.68 -4.12
C PHE A 168 -7.81 -15.34 -4.00
N GLU A 169 -7.70 -14.58 -5.08
CA GLU A 169 -7.02 -13.29 -5.13
C GLU A 169 -7.68 -12.26 -4.20
N ARG A 170 -9.02 -12.25 -4.15
CA ARG A 170 -9.78 -11.39 -3.25
C ARG A 170 -9.54 -11.67 -1.78
N VAL A 171 -9.22 -12.92 -1.42
CA VAL A 171 -8.82 -13.28 -0.05
C VAL A 171 -7.34 -12.96 0.15
N PHE A 172 -6.50 -13.38 -0.79
CA PHE A 172 -5.05 -13.24 -0.70
C PHE A 172 -4.59 -11.79 -0.62
N ARG A 173 -5.25 -10.84 -1.29
CA ARG A 173 -4.95 -9.39 -1.19
C ARG A 173 -4.88 -8.88 0.26
N ARG A 174 -5.63 -9.49 1.18
CA ARG A 174 -5.65 -9.14 2.61
C ARG A 174 -4.32 -9.44 3.29
N PHE A 175 -3.65 -10.49 2.82
CA PHE A 175 -2.40 -11.01 3.36
C PHE A 175 -1.21 -10.72 2.45
N ALA A 176 -1.42 -10.27 1.21
CA ALA A 176 -0.35 -9.94 0.29
C ALA A 176 0.52 -8.80 0.85
N GLY A 177 1.82 -8.88 0.59
CA GLY A 177 2.82 -7.92 1.03
C GLY A 177 2.46 -6.46 0.71
N ARG A 178 2.30 -5.65 1.75
CA ARG A 178 1.97 -4.21 1.67
C ARG A 178 2.61 -3.46 2.83
N ARG A 179 2.96 -2.19 2.60
CA ARG A 179 3.48 -1.26 3.62
C ARG A 179 2.78 -1.36 4.96
N ASN A 180 1.46 -1.31 4.97
CA ASN A 180 0.67 -1.34 6.22
C ASN A 180 0.85 -2.65 6.99
N LEU A 181 1.04 -3.78 6.30
CA LEU A 181 1.34 -5.07 6.93
C LEU A 181 2.78 -5.15 7.40
N TYR A 182 3.73 -4.54 6.66
CA TYR A 182 5.14 -4.49 7.05
C TYR A 182 5.42 -3.59 8.25
N ASN A 183 4.60 -2.56 8.49
CA ASN A 183 4.71 -1.71 9.68
C ASN A 183 4.45 -2.48 10.99
N ILE A 184 3.64 -3.55 10.96
CA ILE A 184 3.33 -4.39 12.12
C ILE A 184 4.56 -5.11 12.69
N PRO A 185 5.28 -5.96 11.92
CA PRO A 185 6.48 -6.63 12.42
C PRO A 185 7.58 -5.62 12.75
N ILE A 186 7.67 -4.47 12.06
CA ILE A 186 8.61 -3.39 12.43
C ILE A 186 8.30 -2.90 13.85
N LEU A 187 7.07 -2.47 14.13
CA LEU A 187 6.71 -1.97 15.47
C LEU A 187 6.87 -3.05 16.56
N ILE A 188 6.39 -4.27 16.32
CA ILE A 188 6.50 -5.37 17.30
C ILE A 188 7.97 -5.68 17.61
N SER A 189 8.82 -5.78 16.59
CA SER A 189 10.24 -6.08 16.78
C SER A 189 11.00 -4.93 17.43
N VAL A 190 10.66 -3.68 17.13
CA VAL A 190 11.20 -2.48 17.80
C VAL A 190 10.82 -2.47 19.27
N LEU A 191 9.56 -2.75 19.61
CA LEU A 191 9.10 -2.86 21.00
C LEU A 191 9.78 -4.00 21.75
N GLY A 192 10.04 -5.12 21.07
CA GLY A 192 10.78 -6.25 21.61
C GLY A 192 12.30 -6.06 21.67
N GLY A 193 12.83 -4.90 21.24
CA GLY A 193 14.27 -4.63 21.19
C GLY A 193 15.04 -5.46 20.15
N VAL A 194 14.34 -6.08 19.20
CA VAL A 194 14.90 -6.99 18.20
C VAL A 194 14.53 -6.62 16.74
N PRO A 195 14.71 -5.35 16.32
CA PRO A 195 14.28 -4.81 15.02
C PRO A 195 14.83 -5.57 13.80
N PHE A 196 15.91 -6.32 13.95
CA PHE A 196 16.46 -7.16 12.89
C PHE A 196 15.45 -8.20 12.36
N TYR A 197 14.62 -8.80 13.23
CA TYR A 197 13.67 -9.82 12.82
C TYR A 197 12.55 -9.30 11.93
N SER A 198 12.25 -7.99 11.94
CA SER A 198 11.27 -7.45 10.98
C SER A 198 11.78 -7.57 9.55
N LEU A 199 13.08 -7.38 9.30
CA LEU A 199 13.65 -7.54 7.96
C LEU A 199 13.54 -8.98 7.47
N ILE A 200 13.80 -9.96 8.35
CA ILE A 200 13.62 -11.38 8.01
C ILE A 200 12.16 -11.66 7.66
N PHE A 201 11.22 -11.21 8.49
CA PHE A 201 9.80 -11.40 8.24
C PHE A 201 9.38 -10.79 6.88
N ILE A 202 9.75 -9.53 6.64
CA ILE A 202 9.39 -8.80 5.42
C ILE A 202 10.00 -9.47 4.19
N LEU A 203 11.23 -9.99 4.28
CA LEU A 203 11.86 -10.73 3.20
C LEU A 203 11.01 -11.94 2.78
N PHE A 204 10.67 -12.82 3.74
CA PHE A 204 9.87 -14.00 3.43
C PHE A 204 8.47 -13.62 2.95
N HIS A 205 7.84 -12.64 3.59
CA HIS A 205 6.50 -12.22 3.25
C HIS A 205 6.40 -11.60 1.84
N SER A 206 7.36 -10.74 1.48
CA SER A 206 7.48 -10.17 0.14
C SER A 206 7.81 -11.23 -0.92
N GLY A 207 8.70 -12.18 -0.61
CA GLY A 207 9.02 -13.32 -1.49
C GLY A 207 7.82 -14.23 -1.76
N ILE A 208 7.06 -14.61 -0.71
CA ILE A 208 5.82 -15.39 -0.87
C ILE A 208 4.81 -14.62 -1.73
N THR A 209 4.66 -13.32 -1.48
CA THR A 209 3.76 -12.46 -2.27
C THR A 209 4.16 -12.44 -3.74
N ALA A 210 5.45 -12.30 -4.03
CA ALA A 210 5.97 -12.36 -5.39
C ALA A 210 5.64 -13.68 -6.09
N ILE A 211 5.91 -14.81 -5.45
CA ILE A 211 5.61 -16.14 -6.01
C ILE A 211 4.12 -16.29 -6.30
N VAL A 212 3.27 -15.95 -5.33
CA VAL A 212 1.81 -16.10 -5.48
C VAL A 212 1.29 -15.19 -6.58
N TYR A 213 1.64 -13.90 -6.58
CA TYR A 213 1.17 -12.97 -7.60
C TYR A 213 1.63 -13.35 -9.01
N SER A 214 2.87 -13.79 -9.19
CA SER A 214 3.34 -14.31 -10.48
C SER A 214 2.55 -15.53 -10.93
N ALA A 215 2.39 -16.54 -10.07
CA ALA A 215 1.64 -17.75 -10.41
C ALA A 215 0.18 -17.45 -10.79
N ARG A 216 -0.48 -16.54 -10.05
CA ARG A 216 -1.86 -16.15 -10.34
C ARG A 216 -1.99 -15.30 -11.60
N ALA A 217 -1.07 -14.36 -11.83
CA ALA A 217 -1.05 -13.57 -13.05
C ALA A 217 -0.89 -14.46 -14.29
N ILE A 218 0.08 -15.38 -14.27
CA ILE A 218 0.31 -16.34 -15.37
C ILE A 218 -0.94 -17.16 -15.63
N LYS A 219 -1.56 -17.72 -14.58
CA LYS A 219 -2.78 -18.53 -14.72
C LYS A 219 -3.90 -17.78 -15.45
N HIS A 220 -4.16 -16.54 -15.05
CA HIS A 220 -5.27 -15.74 -15.63
C HIS A 220 -4.97 -15.26 -17.04
N LEU A 221 -3.72 -14.88 -17.33
CA LEU A 221 -3.29 -14.47 -18.68
C LEU A 221 -3.34 -15.66 -19.65
N TYR A 222 -2.79 -16.81 -19.25
CA TYR A 222 -2.84 -18.03 -20.05
C TYR A 222 -4.28 -18.43 -20.39
N ALA A 223 -5.20 -18.33 -19.42
CA ALA A 223 -6.62 -18.59 -19.65
C ALA A 223 -7.29 -17.57 -20.61
N LEU A 224 -6.79 -16.34 -20.68
CA LEU A 224 -7.28 -15.34 -21.64
C LEU A 224 -6.85 -15.69 -23.06
N ASP A 225 -5.57 -16.04 -23.24
CA ASP A 225 -5.01 -16.38 -24.55
C ASP A 225 -5.78 -17.55 -25.17
N HIS A 226 -5.96 -18.64 -24.42
CA HIS A 226 -6.62 -19.83 -24.92
C HIS A 226 -8.13 -19.63 -25.14
N ARG A 227 -8.78 -18.66 -24.47
CA ARG A 227 -10.19 -18.32 -24.77
C ARG A 227 -10.35 -17.62 -26.11
N LYS A 228 -9.37 -16.82 -26.53
CA LYS A 228 -9.41 -16.15 -27.83
C LYS A 228 -9.29 -17.17 -28.97
N ASP A 229 -8.40 -18.16 -28.80
CA ASP A 229 -8.19 -19.23 -29.78
C ASP A 229 -9.49 -20.04 -30.04
N TYR A 230 -10.27 -20.33 -29.00
CA TYR A 230 -11.57 -21.00 -29.14
C TYR A 230 -12.61 -20.17 -29.89
N LEU A 231 -12.65 -18.86 -29.66
CA LEU A 231 -13.61 -17.97 -30.33
C LEU A 231 -13.27 -17.80 -31.81
N GLU A 232 -11.99 -17.64 -32.15
CA GLU A 232 -11.54 -17.56 -33.54
C GLU A 232 -11.82 -18.86 -34.32
N TYR A 233 -11.57 -20.03 -33.73
CA TYR A 233 -11.89 -21.33 -34.35
C TYR A 233 -13.40 -21.54 -34.53
N SER A 234 -14.25 -21.05 -33.62
CA SER A 234 -15.71 -21.21 -33.70
C SER A 234 -16.40 -20.32 -34.75
N ILE A 235 -15.69 -19.31 -35.27
CA ILE A 235 -16.21 -18.33 -36.24
C ILE A 235 -15.69 -18.63 -37.66
N SER A 236 -14.71 -19.53 -37.80
CA SER A 236 -14.21 -20.06 -39.08
C SER A 236 -14.91 -21.34 -39.52
#